data_AF-A0AAW4KTW8-F1
#
_entry.id   AF-A0AAW4KTW8-F1
#
_cell.length_a   1.000
_cell.length_b   1.000
_cell.length_c   1.000
_cell.angle_alpha   90.00
_cell.angle_beta   90.00
_cell.angle_gamma   90.00
#
_symmetry.space_group_name_H-M   'P 1'
#
loop_
_entity.id
_entity.type
_entity.pdbx_description
1 polymer ?
#
loop_
_entity_poly.entity_id
_entity_poly.type
_entity_poly.pdbx_seq_one_letter_code
_entity_poly.pdbx_strand_id
1 'polypeptide(L)'
;LGSLRALAQHAGVTLPMLLLASYQALLHRYSGQEDVRVGVPIANRNRLETEGLIGFFVNTQVLKADIHGQMSTEQLLHQVRQRSLEAQTHQDLPFEQLV
;
A
#
# COMPACT_ATOMS: atom_id res chain seq x y z
N LEU A 1 -3.35 -5.30 -18.53
CA LEU A 1 -3.98 -5.14 -17.19
C LEU A 1 -5.00 -6.23 -16.86
N GLY A 2 -5.73 -6.81 -17.84
CA GLY A 2 -6.72 -7.86 -17.55
C GLY A 2 -6.18 -9.08 -16.81
N SER A 3 -5.02 -9.60 -17.22
CA SER A 3 -4.33 -10.70 -16.53
C SER A 3 -3.92 -10.36 -15.09
N LEU A 4 -3.43 -9.14 -14.84
CA LEU A 4 -3.07 -8.68 -13.49
C LEU A 4 -4.30 -8.52 -12.59
N ARG A 5 -5.42 -8.05 -13.13
CA ARG A 5 -6.69 -7.98 -12.38
C ARG A 5 -7.19 -9.36 -12.01
N ALA A 6 -7.13 -10.31 -12.96
CA ALA A 6 -7.46 -11.69 -12.68
C ALA A 6 -6.55 -12.27 -11.60
N LEU A 7 -5.23 -12.07 -11.68
CA LEU A 7 -4.29 -12.51 -10.66
C LEU A 7 -4.59 -11.93 -9.27
N ALA A 8 -4.85 -10.62 -9.20
CA ALA A 8 -5.22 -9.94 -7.95
C ALA A 8 -6.49 -10.58 -7.34
N GLN A 9 -7.49 -10.85 -8.18
CA GLN A 9 -8.74 -11.48 -7.75
C GLN A 9 -8.53 -12.91 -7.25
N HIS A 10 -7.73 -13.73 -7.93
CA HIS A 10 -7.40 -15.09 -7.48
C HIS A 10 -6.63 -15.08 -6.14
N ALA A 11 -5.76 -14.10 -5.93
CA ALA A 11 -5.03 -13.92 -4.68
C ALA A 11 -5.84 -13.21 -3.57
N GLY A 12 -7.11 -12.82 -3.84
CA GLY A 12 -7.96 -12.13 -2.87
C GLY A 12 -7.44 -10.74 -2.47
N VAL A 13 -6.73 -10.04 -3.36
CA VAL A 13 -6.20 -8.69 -3.14
C VAL A 13 -6.70 -7.72 -4.22
N THR A 14 -6.57 -6.42 -3.95
CA THR A 14 -6.85 -5.41 -4.98
C THR A 14 -5.68 -5.27 -5.95
N LEU A 15 -5.93 -4.75 -7.15
CA LEU A 15 -4.84 -4.47 -8.11
C LEU A 15 -3.77 -3.53 -7.53
N PRO A 16 -4.10 -2.43 -6.81
CA PRO A 16 -3.10 -1.62 -6.12
C PRO A 16 -2.23 -2.41 -5.13
N MET A 17 -2.81 -3.31 -4.32
CA MET A 17 -2.04 -4.16 -3.39
C MET A 17 -1.07 -5.09 -4.14
N LEU A 18 -1.51 -5.70 -5.23
CA LEU A 18 -0.66 -6.55 -6.08
C LEU A 18 0.54 -5.76 -6.65
N LEU A 19 0.29 -4.54 -7.15
CA LEU A 19 1.34 -3.68 -7.70
C LEU A 19 2.29 -3.18 -6.62
N LEU A 20 1.77 -2.83 -5.44
CA LEU A 20 2.57 -2.42 -4.29
C LEU A 20 3.51 -3.55 -3.83
N ALA A 21 3.00 -4.76 -3.67
CA ALA A 21 3.80 -5.93 -3.33
C ALA A 21 4.90 -6.19 -4.37
N SER A 22 4.55 -6.10 -5.65
CA SER A 22 5.50 -6.25 -6.76
C SER A 22 6.60 -5.18 -6.73
N TYR A 23 6.23 -3.94 -6.41
CA TYR A 23 7.16 -2.82 -6.30
C TYR A 23 8.09 -2.97 -5.08
N GLN A 24 7.56 -3.35 -3.92
CA GLN A 24 8.37 -3.60 -2.73
C GLN A 24 9.35 -4.76 -2.93
N ALA A 25 8.92 -5.85 -3.59
CA ALA A 25 9.81 -6.95 -3.98
C ALA A 25 10.91 -6.51 -4.93
N LEU A 26 10.59 -5.63 -5.90
CA LEU A 26 11.57 -5.04 -6.81
C LEU A 26 12.62 -4.24 -6.03
N LEU A 27 12.19 -3.36 -5.13
CA LEU A 27 13.07 -2.54 -4.29
C LEU A 27 13.95 -3.40 -3.38
N HIS A 28 13.40 -4.43 -2.74
CA HIS A 28 14.17 -5.41 -1.96
C HIS A 28 15.27 -6.04 -2.83
N ARG A 29 14.94 -6.49 -4.05
CA ARG A 29 15.91 -7.13 -4.94
C ARG A 29 17.05 -6.21 -5.35
N TYR A 30 16.79 -4.91 -5.52
CA TYR A 30 17.82 -3.94 -5.89
C TYR A 30 18.64 -3.42 -4.72
N SER A 31 18.04 -3.31 -3.54
CA SER A 31 18.68 -2.70 -2.36
C SER A 31 19.27 -3.71 -1.39
N GLY A 32 18.80 -4.97 -1.41
CA GLY A 32 19.07 -5.96 -0.38
C GLY A 32 18.42 -5.67 0.97
N GLN A 33 17.58 -4.64 1.08
CA GLN A 33 16.94 -4.28 2.35
C GLN A 33 15.74 -5.18 2.64
N GLU A 34 15.69 -5.74 3.84
CA GLU A 34 14.55 -6.55 4.30
C GLU A 34 13.36 -5.68 4.73
N ASP A 35 13.61 -4.46 5.22
CA ASP A 35 12.58 -3.47 5.58
C ASP A 35 12.37 -2.47 4.43
N VAL A 36 11.31 -2.67 3.65
CA VAL A 36 10.96 -1.78 2.52
C VAL A 36 9.72 -0.97 2.85
N ARG A 37 9.83 0.36 2.78
CA ARG A 37 8.72 1.29 3.06
C ARG A 37 8.40 2.11 1.82
N VAL A 38 7.12 2.20 1.48
CA VAL A 38 6.64 2.96 0.31
C VAL A 38 5.54 3.91 0.76
N GLY A 39 5.71 5.20 0.46
CA GLY A 39 4.66 6.21 0.64
C GLY A 39 3.61 6.09 -0.47
N VAL A 40 2.34 6.03 -0.08
CA VAL A 40 1.19 5.96 -0.98
C VAL A 40 0.27 7.15 -0.72
N PRO A 41 0.05 8.04 -1.70
CA PRO A 41 -0.85 9.17 -1.54
C PRO A 41 -2.30 8.69 -1.51
N ILE A 42 -3.10 9.28 -0.62
CA ILE A 42 -4.54 9.07 -0.49
C ILE A 42 -5.28 10.41 -0.53
N ALA A 43 -6.47 10.43 -1.12
CA ALA A 43 -7.22 11.67 -1.34
C ALA A 43 -7.74 12.33 -0.05
N ASN A 44 -7.91 11.56 1.04
CA ASN A 44 -8.46 11.99 2.34
C ASN A 44 -9.76 12.83 2.27
N ARG A 45 -10.65 12.51 1.32
CA ARG A 45 -11.97 13.15 1.14
C ARG A 45 -13.08 12.28 1.73
N ASN A 46 -12.93 11.87 2.99
CA ASN A 46 -13.84 10.92 3.65
C ASN A 46 -15.14 11.57 4.17
N ARG A 47 -15.33 12.88 3.93
CA ARG A 47 -16.45 13.68 4.42
C ARG A 47 -17.14 14.36 3.23
N LEU A 48 -18.47 14.33 3.19
CA LEU A 48 -19.27 14.93 2.11
C LEU A 48 -18.95 16.42 1.91
N GLU A 49 -18.62 17.11 2.99
CA GLU A 49 -18.28 18.53 3.00
C GLU A 49 -16.97 18.83 2.26
N THR A 50 -16.07 17.86 2.11
CA THR A 50 -14.76 18.05 1.46
C THR A 50 -14.70 17.56 0.02
N GLU A 51 -15.71 16.82 -0.46
CA GLU A 51 -15.74 16.25 -1.81
C GLU A 51 -15.66 17.33 -2.91
N GLY A 52 -16.41 18.42 -2.76
CA GLY A 52 -16.49 19.51 -3.74
C GLY A 52 -15.47 20.64 -3.55
N LEU A 53 -14.63 20.59 -2.52
CA LEU A 53 -13.72 21.69 -2.20
C LEU A 53 -12.43 21.65 -3.02
N ILE A 54 -11.97 22.82 -3.45
CA ILE A 54 -10.64 23.03 -4.03
C ILE A 54 -9.67 23.29 -2.88
N GLY A 55 -8.65 22.44 -2.73
CA GLY A 55 -7.67 22.50 -1.65
C GLY A 55 -6.77 21.27 -1.61
N PHE A 56 -5.72 21.31 -0.77
CA PHE A 56 -4.81 20.19 -0.57
C PHE A 56 -5.34 19.28 0.55
N PHE A 57 -5.92 18.15 0.15
CA PHE A 57 -6.45 17.13 1.08
C PHE A 57 -5.62 15.85 1.05
N VAL A 58 -4.60 15.75 0.19
CA VAL A 58 -3.83 14.51 0.07
C VAL A 58 -3.09 14.22 1.37
N ASN A 59 -3.29 13.02 1.92
CA ASN A 59 -2.46 12.47 2.99
C ASN A 59 -1.56 11.36 2.43
N THR A 60 -0.48 11.01 3.13
CA THR A 60 0.42 9.93 2.72
C THR A 60 0.39 8.79 3.73
N GLN A 61 0.08 7.57 3.28
CA GLN A 61 0.25 6.37 4.08
C GLN A 61 1.61 5.73 3.78
N VAL A 62 2.37 5.40 4.83
CA VAL A 62 3.61 4.62 4.69
C VAL A 62 3.29 3.15 4.85
N LEU A 63 3.38 2.40 3.75
CA LEU A 63 3.13 0.97 3.73
C LEU A 63 4.46 0.22 3.76
N LYS A 64 4.68 -0.50 4.85
CA LYS A 64 5.89 -1.30 5.11
C LYS A 64 5.72 -2.71 4.56
N ALA A 65 6.79 -3.33 4.08
CA ALA A 65 6.91 -4.77 3.85
C ALA A 65 8.21 -5.27 4.49
N ASP A 66 8.13 -6.40 5.20
CA ASP A 66 9.28 -7.15 5.68
C ASP A 66 9.48 -8.35 4.77
N ILE A 67 10.55 -8.31 3.97
CA ILE A 67 10.85 -9.25 2.91
C ILE A 67 12.17 -9.96 3.23
N HIS A 68 12.10 -11.29 3.31
CA HIS A 68 13.26 -12.15 3.61
C HIS A 68 13.42 -13.17 2.47
N GLY A 69 14.62 -13.71 2.28
CA GLY A 69 14.97 -14.52 1.09
C GLY A 69 14.11 -15.79 0.86
N GLN A 70 13.47 -16.33 1.90
CA GLN A 70 12.61 -17.52 1.82
C GLN A 70 11.11 -17.18 1.70
N MET A 71 10.75 -15.90 1.68
CA MET A 71 9.36 -15.46 1.64
C MET A 71 8.74 -15.73 0.26
N SER A 72 7.57 -16.36 0.22
CA SER A 72 6.83 -16.58 -1.02
C SER A 72 6.09 -15.32 -1.46
N THR A 73 5.79 -15.23 -2.76
CA THR A 73 4.95 -14.14 -3.31
C THR A 73 3.58 -14.08 -2.62
N GLU A 74 3.00 -15.24 -2.28
CA GLU A 74 1.70 -15.31 -1.58
C GLU A 74 1.78 -14.73 -0.17
N GLN A 75 2.85 -15.05 0.57
CA GLN A 75 3.08 -14.49 1.90
C GLN A 75 3.24 -12.97 1.84
N LEU A 76 3.98 -12.45 0.84
CA LEU A 76 4.14 -11.02 0.66
C LEU A 76 2.80 -10.34 0.33
N LEU A 77 2.00 -10.93 -0.56
CA LEU A 77 0.67 -10.40 -0.90
C LEU A 77 -0.26 -10.39 0.31
N HIS A 78 -0.23 -11.44 1.14
CA HIS A 78 -0.99 -11.47 2.39
C HIS A 78 -0.54 -10.37 3.35
N GLN A 79 0.76 -10.19 3.55
CA GLN A 79 1.31 -9.14 4.42
C GLN A 79 0.90 -7.73 3.94
N VAL A 80 1.02 -7.47 2.63
CA VAL A 80 0.60 -6.19 2.03
C VAL A 80 -0.90 -5.97 2.18
N ARG A 81 -1.73 -6.99 2.01
CA ARG A 81 -3.18 -6.90 2.22
C ARG A 81 -3.51 -6.50 3.65
N GLN A 82 -2.95 -7.19 4.65
CA GLN A 82 -3.21 -6.88 6.07
C GLN A 82 -2.81 -5.44 6.39
N ARG A 83 -1.59 -5.04 6.03
CA ARG A 83 -1.08 -3.68 6.29
C ARG A 83 -1.86 -2.60 5.57
N SER A 84 -2.31 -2.86 4.35
CA SER A 84 -3.14 -1.90 3.60
C SER A 84 -4.53 -1.75 4.20
N LEU A 85 -5.09 -2.79 4.82
CA LEU A 85 -6.36 -2.72 5.53
C LEU A 85 -6.21 -2.03 6.89
N GLU A 86 -5.15 -2.33 7.64
CA GLU A 86 -4.82 -1.64 8.90
C GLU A 86 -4.51 -0.16 8.68
N ALA A 87 -3.79 0.20 7.63
CA ALA A 87 -3.55 1.60 7.29
C ALA A 87 -4.84 2.31 6.87
N GLN A 88 -5.79 1.58 6.26
CA GLN A 88 -7.14 2.06 5.97
C GLN A 88 -7.97 2.39 7.21
N THR A 89 -7.72 1.76 8.36
CA THR A 89 -8.44 2.11 9.60
C THR A 89 -7.87 3.35 10.30
N HIS A 90 -6.69 3.84 9.86
CA HIS A 90 -5.98 4.97 10.49
C HIS A 90 -5.69 6.12 9.51
N GLN A 91 -6.47 6.25 8.43
CA GLN A 91 -6.19 7.21 7.33
C GLN A 91 -6.27 8.68 7.73
N ASP A 92 -6.96 8.97 8.83
CA ASP A 92 -7.20 10.33 9.30
C ASP A 92 -5.96 10.91 10.04
N LEU A 93 -4.94 10.11 10.34
CA LEU A 93 -3.71 10.57 10.98
C LEU A 93 -2.82 11.27 9.93
N PRO A 94 -2.53 12.58 10.06
CA PRO A 94 -1.66 13.29 9.13
C PRO A 94 -0.24 12.75 9.15
N PHE A 95 0.36 12.55 7.97
CA PHE A 95 1.74 12.07 7.86
C PHE A 95 2.74 12.96 8.60
N GLU A 96 2.51 14.27 8.63
CA GLU A 96 3.36 15.25 9.31
C GLU A 96 3.43 15.05 10.84
N GLN A 97 2.49 14.32 11.42
CA GLN A 97 2.48 14.00 12.85
C GLN A 97 3.22 12.69 13.18
N LEU A 98 3.62 11.92 12.17
CA LEU A 98 4.33 10.65 12.30
C LEU A 98 5.86 10.79 12.25
N VAL A 99 6.38 11.95 11.82
CA VAL A 99 7.79 12.23 11.55
C VAL A 99 8.51 12.94 12.70
#